data_AF-A0AAV8Z7I0-F1
#
_entry.id   AF-A0AAV8Z7I0-F1
#
_cell.length_a   1.000
_cell.length_b   1.000
_cell.length_c   1.000
_cell.angle_alpha   90.00
_cell.angle_beta   90.00
_cell.angle_gamma   90.00
#
_symmetry.space_group_name_H-M   'P 1'
#
loop_
_entity.id
_entity.type
_entity.pdbx_description
1 polymer ?
#
loop_
_entity_poly.entity_id
_entity_poly.type
_entity_poly.pdbx_seq_one_letter_code
_entity_poly.pdbx_strand_id
1 'polypeptide(L)'
;MGEAKIKNACKTVALRYRFVYENVGGGEPLLQFVPHPVIKLQVAVPKAEDSEASKQEELSPESVTYDDDVEYLRSLDPKEWKSQDHYKVLGIHHLRIRATEDIIKTAYRKKVLKHHPDKRKALGEEIKADDDYFTCITMAYETLGNPIRRRAYDSVDPEFDNNLPSGGELKKDFYEVFSYYFELNSRWSEKPVVPKLGDANSVREDVENFYSFWYDFKSWREYSYEDEEDKDKCQDRDERRYVDKLNKAERLRKKKEEMSRIRQLVDQAYNNDPRIAKFRQDDKERKLAAKRAKQNAAQAKKEEEERVLREAQLAKEQAEAAEKARIEAKRQEREAQKEGHQKGKENLP
;
A
#
# COMPACT_ATOMS: atom_id res chain seq x y z
N MET A 1 -25.48 41.94 -10.39
CA MET A 1 -24.43 42.31 -9.42
C MET A 1 -24.29 41.20 -8.40
N GLY A 2 -23.09 40.64 -8.26
CA GLY A 2 -22.76 39.60 -7.30
C GLY A 2 -22.00 38.41 -7.90
N GLU A 3 -20.80 38.65 -8.46
CA GLU A 3 -19.89 37.56 -8.86
C GLU A 3 -19.18 37.00 -7.62
N ALA A 4 -19.60 35.83 -7.15
CA ALA A 4 -18.88 35.08 -6.13
C ALA A 4 -17.77 34.25 -6.80
N LYS A 5 -16.51 34.67 -6.61
CA LYS A 5 -15.32 33.90 -7.00
C LYS A 5 -15.19 32.68 -6.08
N ILE A 6 -15.48 31.48 -6.60
CA ILE A 6 -15.23 30.22 -5.90
C ILE A 6 -13.74 29.87 -6.03
N LYS A 7 -13.00 29.95 -4.91
CA LYS A 7 -11.69 29.32 -4.75
C LYS A 7 -11.89 27.90 -4.23
N ASN A 8 -11.14 26.95 -4.78
CA ASN A 8 -11.08 25.50 -4.51
C ASN A 8 -12.03 24.64 -5.35
N ALA A 9 -11.43 23.98 -6.35
CA ALA A 9 -12.09 23.15 -7.33
C ALA A 9 -12.48 21.77 -6.75
N CYS A 10 -13.76 21.57 -6.45
CA CYS A 10 -14.37 20.25 -6.43
C CYS A 10 -14.69 19.86 -7.89
N LYS A 11 -13.99 18.87 -8.47
CA LYS A 11 -14.11 18.52 -9.89
C LYS A 11 -15.26 17.55 -10.23
N THR A 12 -16.05 17.11 -9.26
CA THR A 12 -17.21 16.25 -9.55
C THR A 12 -18.35 16.53 -8.57
N VAL A 13 -19.46 17.07 -9.08
CA VAL A 13 -20.72 17.21 -8.34
C VAL A 13 -21.73 16.24 -8.97
N ALA A 14 -22.13 15.20 -8.25
CA ALA A 14 -23.22 14.33 -8.68
C ALA A 14 -24.56 14.94 -8.27
N LEU A 15 -25.25 15.57 -9.23
CA LEU A 15 -26.60 16.09 -9.03
C LEU A 15 -27.61 15.00 -9.38
N ARG A 16 -28.37 14.53 -8.39
CA ARG A 16 -29.45 13.55 -8.59
C ARG A 16 -30.78 14.31 -8.74
N TYR A 17 -31.32 14.36 -9.96
CA TYR A 17 -32.63 14.95 -10.21
C TYR A 17 -33.72 13.88 -10.09
N ARG A 18 -34.85 14.23 -9.45
CA ARG A 18 -36.04 13.38 -9.39
C ARG A 18 -37.16 14.10 -10.12
N PHE A 19 -37.65 13.51 -11.21
CA PHE A 19 -38.82 13.98 -11.93
C PHE A 19 -40.04 13.18 -11.45
N VAL A 20 -41.14 13.87 -11.18
CA VAL A 20 -42.42 13.24 -10.84
C VAL A 20 -43.39 13.54 -11.97
N TYR A 21 -44.00 12.49 -12.50
CA TYR A 21 -45.07 12.61 -13.49
C TYR A 21 -46.40 12.64 -12.76
N GLU A 22 -47.08 13.79 -12.76
CA GLU A 22 -48.47 13.89 -12.33
C GLU A 22 -49.36 13.80 -13.56
N ASN A 23 -50.12 12.71 -13.66
CA ASN A 23 -51.09 12.52 -14.72
C ASN A 23 -52.43 13.14 -14.28
N VAL A 24 -52.56 14.45 -14.44
CA VAL A 24 -53.87 15.13 -14.33
C VAL A 24 -54.69 14.75 -15.56
N GLY A 25 -55.63 13.83 -15.36
CA GLY A 25 -56.38 13.19 -16.43
C GLY A 25 -56.94 14.19 -17.46
N GLY A 26 -56.54 14.01 -18.72
CA GLY A 26 -57.14 14.65 -19.88
C GLY A 26 -56.24 15.59 -20.71
N GLY A 27 -54.98 15.82 -20.34
CA GLY A 27 -54.04 16.68 -21.11
C GLY A 27 -52.58 16.19 -21.06
N GLU A 28 -51.73 16.78 -21.91
CA GLU A 28 -50.30 16.40 -22.02
C GLU A 28 -49.58 16.46 -20.65
N PRO A 29 -48.78 15.44 -20.30
CA PRO A 29 -48.19 15.31 -18.97
C PRO A 29 -47.22 16.45 -18.69
N LEU A 30 -47.48 17.21 -17.62
CA LEU A 30 -46.62 18.31 -17.20
C LEU A 30 -45.45 17.77 -16.36
N LEU A 31 -44.23 17.92 -16.87
CA LEU A 31 -43.01 17.54 -16.16
C LEU A 31 -42.72 18.58 -15.06
N GLN A 32 -42.99 18.23 -13.79
CA GLN A 32 -42.60 19.09 -12.68
C GLN A 32 -41.25 18.68 -12.08
N PHE A 33 -40.36 19.67 -11.98
CA PHE A 33 -39.10 19.56 -11.28
C PHE A 33 -39.32 19.66 -9.78
N VAL A 34 -39.07 18.58 -9.05
CA VAL A 34 -39.12 18.61 -7.57
C VAL A 34 -37.68 18.77 -7.06
N PRO A 35 -37.28 19.95 -6.56
CA PRO A 35 -35.94 20.14 -6.01
C PRO A 35 -35.73 19.20 -4.82
N HIS A 36 -34.70 18.35 -4.88
CA HIS A 36 -34.33 17.52 -3.74
C HIS A 36 -33.77 18.40 -2.62
N PRO A 37 -34.10 18.12 -1.35
CA PRO A 37 -33.49 18.83 -0.24
C PRO A 37 -31.97 18.59 -0.28
N VAL A 38 -31.20 19.67 -0.30
CA VAL A 38 -29.74 19.62 -0.25
C VAL A 38 -29.35 19.10 1.13
N ILE A 39 -29.05 17.80 1.21
CA ILE A 39 -28.43 17.22 2.39
C ILE A 39 -26.99 17.76 2.39
N LYS A 40 -26.74 18.78 3.20
CA LYS A 40 -25.38 19.23 3.51
C LYS A 40 -24.73 18.13 4.35
N LEU A 41 -24.12 17.16 3.68
CA LEU A 41 -23.16 16.27 4.30
C LEU A 41 -21.99 17.16 4.75
N GLN A 42 -21.94 17.44 6.05
CA GLN A 42 -20.71 17.88 6.68
C GLN A 42 -19.76 16.68 6.65
N VAL A 43 -19.08 16.48 5.52
CA VAL A 43 -17.85 15.72 5.53
C VAL A 43 -16.91 16.57 6.36
N ALA A 44 -16.62 16.11 7.57
CA ALA A 44 -15.51 16.64 8.33
C ALA A 44 -14.28 16.45 7.43
N VAL A 45 -13.87 17.50 6.74
CA VAL A 45 -12.51 17.62 6.25
C VAL A 45 -11.68 17.46 7.51
N PRO A 46 -10.82 16.43 7.63
CA PRO A 46 -10.00 16.27 8.82
C PRO A 46 -9.30 17.60 9.03
N LYS A 47 -9.66 18.27 10.13
CA LYS A 47 -8.92 19.42 10.61
C LYS A 47 -7.50 18.89 10.77
N ALA A 48 -6.52 19.54 10.15
CA ALA A 48 -5.11 19.17 10.21
C ALA A 48 -4.51 19.41 11.62
N GLU A 49 -5.30 19.18 12.66
CA GLU A 49 -5.00 19.56 14.04
C GLU A 49 -4.99 18.34 14.99
N ASP A 50 -5.42 17.15 14.55
CA ASP A 50 -5.32 15.91 15.34
C ASP A 50 -4.47 14.83 14.64
N SER A 51 -3.38 15.24 13.99
CA SER A 51 -2.24 14.35 13.78
C SER A 51 -1.07 14.85 14.62
N GLU A 52 -0.89 14.23 15.78
CA GLU A 52 0.25 14.42 16.68
C GLU A 52 1.58 13.91 16.07
N ALA A 53 1.67 13.85 14.74
CA ALA A 53 2.70 13.18 13.97
C ALA A 53 3.09 13.96 12.70
N SER A 54 3.24 15.28 12.77
CA SER A 54 4.11 16.07 11.87
C SER A 54 4.04 17.57 12.16
N LYS A 55 4.63 18.01 13.29
CA LYS A 55 5.26 19.34 13.31
C LYS A 55 6.50 19.28 12.40
N GLN A 56 6.30 19.34 11.09
CA GLN A 56 7.39 19.75 10.21
C GLN A 56 7.54 21.25 10.45
N GLU A 57 8.58 21.65 11.16
CA GLU A 57 9.02 23.05 11.14
C GLU A 57 9.16 23.45 9.68
N GLU A 58 8.31 24.36 9.19
CA GLU A 58 8.46 24.87 7.84
C GLU A 58 9.82 25.55 7.74
N LEU A 59 10.75 24.91 7.03
CA LEU A 59 12.10 25.42 6.82
C LEU A 59 12.00 26.74 6.04
N SER A 60 12.19 27.85 6.75
CA SER A 60 12.24 29.18 6.15
C SER A 60 13.63 29.45 5.55
N PRO A 61 13.74 30.21 4.45
CA PRO A 61 15.04 30.64 3.92
C PRO A 61 15.93 31.39 4.94
N GLU A 62 15.33 32.03 5.94
CA GLU A 62 16.04 32.80 6.97
C GLU A 62 16.70 31.90 8.02
N SER A 63 16.09 30.76 8.34
CA SER A 63 16.61 29.80 9.31
C SER A 63 17.69 28.86 8.76
N VAL A 64 17.86 28.83 7.44
CA VAL A 64 18.82 27.93 6.78
C VAL A 64 20.22 28.53 6.78
N THR A 65 21.20 27.71 7.17
CA THR A 65 22.62 28.01 6.99
C THR A 65 23.01 27.76 5.54
N TYR A 66 23.72 28.70 4.92
CA TYR A 66 24.18 28.56 3.53
C TYR A 66 25.69 28.53 3.52
N ASP A 67 26.24 27.34 3.25
CA ASP A 67 27.67 27.12 3.31
C ASP A 67 28.37 27.75 2.10
N ASP A 68 29.53 28.35 2.37
CA ASP A 68 30.31 29.07 1.37
C ASP A 68 31.75 28.62 1.32
N ASP A 69 31.92 27.36 0.92
CA ASP A 69 33.23 26.75 0.73
C ASP A 69 33.83 27.20 -0.60
N VAL A 70 34.60 28.29 -0.55
CA VAL A 70 35.30 28.87 -1.70
C VAL A 70 36.37 27.90 -2.24
N GLU A 71 37.02 27.13 -1.37
CA GLU A 71 38.06 26.19 -1.75
C GLU A 71 37.47 25.03 -2.56
N TYR A 72 36.36 24.45 -2.07
CA TYR A 72 35.60 23.46 -2.81
C TYR A 72 35.15 24.01 -4.16
N LEU A 73 34.55 25.20 -4.22
CA LEU A 73 34.09 25.79 -5.48
C LEU A 73 35.23 25.96 -6.49
N ARG A 74 36.40 26.43 -6.05
CA ARG A 74 37.58 26.59 -6.92
C ARG A 74 38.17 25.26 -7.40
N SER A 75 37.91 24.16 -6.69
CA SER A 75 38.36 22.81 -7.08
C SER A 75 37.50 22.15 -8.16
N LEU A 76 36.34 22.73 -8.48
CA LEU A 76 35.39 22.15 -9.44
C LEU A 76 35.84 22.39 -10.88
N ASP A 77 35.69 21.36 -11.72
CA ASP A 77 35.85 21.45 -13.17
C ASP A 77 34.49 21.75 -13.82
N PRO A 78 34.31 22.88 -14.52
CA PRO A 78 33.08 23.21 -15.25
C PRO A 78 32.64 22.18 -16.29
N LYS A 79 33.57 21.39 -16.86
CA LYS A 79 33.24 20.37 -17.86
C LYS A 79 32.57 19.15 -17.24
N GLU A 80 32.91 18.85 -15.99
CA GLU A 80 32.39 17.71 -15.23
C GLU A 80 31.25 18.12 -14.28
N TRP A 81 30.56 19.23 -14.55
CA TRP A 81 29.48 19.76 -13.71
C TRP A 81 28.38 18.71 -13.44
N LYS A 82 28.08 17.83 -14.41
CA LYS A 82 27.02 16.81 -14.30
C LYS A 82 27.29 15.80 -13.18
N SER A 83 28.54 15.54 -12.84
CA SER A 83 28.94 14.59 -11.81
C SER A 83 29.06 15.22 -10.41
N GLN A 84 28.88 16.54 -10.31
CA GLN A 84 29.04 17.28 -9.05
C GLN A 84 27.77 17.21 -8.20
N ASP A 85 27.95 17.42 -6.89
CA ASP A 85 26.83 17.57 -5.98
C ASP A 85 26.25 18.99 -6.06
N HIS A 86 25.13 19.14 -6.77
CA HIS A 86 24.47 20.43 -6.97
C HIS A 86 23.99 21.08 -5.67
N TYR A 87 23.63 20.28 -4.65
CA TYR A 87 23.24 20.85 -3.36
C TYR A 87 24.47 21.39 -2.62
N LYS A 88 25.61 20.70 -2.72
CA LYS A 88 26.88 21.18 -2.15
C LYS A 88 27.40 22.41 -2.87
N VAL A 89 27.31 22.46 -4.20
CA VAL A 89 27.65 23.64 -5.01
C VAL A 89 26.83 24.87 -4.57
N LEU A 90 25.53 24.70 -4.30
CA LEU A 90 24.68 25.76 -3.77
C LEU A 90 24.83 26.03 -2.26
N GLY A 91 25.62 25.23 -1.54
CA GLY A 91 25.85 25.40 -0.11
C GLY A 91 24.70 24.94 0.79
N ILE A 92 23.87 24.03 0.30
CA ILE A 92 22.67 23.50 0.99
C ILE A 92 22.68 21.96 1.06
N HIS A 93 23.87 21.36 1.07
CA HIS A 93 24.07 19.91 1.06
C HIS A 93 23.31 19.20 2.19
N HIS A 94 23.27 19.77 3.39
CA HIS A 94 22.58 19.21 4.55
C HIS A 94 21.04 19.13 4.41
N LEU A 95 20.44 19.87 3.48
CA LEU A 95 19.00 19.83 3.25
C LEU A 95 18.58 18.79 2.21
N ARG A 96 19.40 18.56 1.17
CA ARG A 96 19.08 17.67 0.03
C ARG A 96 17.63 17.87 -0.45
N ILE A 97 16.85 16.80 -0.53
CA ILE A 97 15.43 16.77 -0.92
C ILE A 97 14.52 17.64 -0.04
N ARG A 98 14.92 17.96 1.20
CA ARG A 98 14.14 18.82 2.10
C ARG A 98 14.23 20.30 1.73
N ALA A 99 15.18 20.70 0.87
CA ALA A 99 15.28 22.09 0.44
C ALA A 99 14.03 22.50 -0.35
N THR A 100 13.36 23.57 0.06
CA THR A 100 12.22 24.14 -0.69
C THR A 100 12.72 24.93 -1.90
N GLU A 101 11.84 25.21 -2.86
CA GLU A 101 12.19 26.03 -4.02
C GLU A 101 12.73 27.41 -3.62
N ASP A 102 12.18 28.01 -2.57
CA ASP A 102 12.58 29.33 -2.10
C ASP A 102 13.95 29.31 -1.42
N ILE A 103 14.28 28.23 -0.72
CA ILE A 103 15.64 27.99 -0.19
C ILE A 103 16.62 27.88 -1.35
N ILE A 104 16.32 27.10 -2.39
CA ILE A 104 17.19 26.91 -3.56
C ILE A 104 17.42 28.24 -4.30
N LYS A 105 16.35 29.01 -4.55
CA LYS A 105 16.43 30.34 -5.17
C LYS A 105 17.28 31.29 -4.32
N THR A 106 17.12 31.24 -3.01
CA THR A 106 17.88 32.09 -2.09
C THR A 106 19.36 31.69 -2.02
N ALA A 107 19.66 30.38 -2.00
CA ALA A 107 21.01 29.85 -2.08
C ALA A 107 21.72 30.35 -3.35
N TYR A 108 21.06 30.20 -4.51
CA TYR A 108 21.59 30.67 -5.79
C TYR A 108 21.83 32.18 -5.80
N ARG A 109 20.87 33.00 -5.36
CA ARG A 109 21.07 34.46 -5.27
C ARG A 109 22.26 34.83 -4.39
N LYS A 110 22.43 34.17 -3.23
CA LYS A 110 23.57 34.38 -2.34
C LYS A 110 24.90 34.00 -3.01
N LYS A 111 24.95 32.87 -3.72
CA LYS A 111 26.13 32.42 -4.48
C LYS A 111 26.48 33.38 -5.61
N VAL A 112 25.50 33.82 -6.41
CA VAL A 112 25.71 34.77 -7.50
C VAL A 112 26.29 36.08 -6.97
N LEU A 113 25.71 36.67 -5.93
CA LEU A 113 26.18 37.95 -5.36
C LEU A 113 27.64 37.91 -4.86
N LYS A 114 28.13 36.73 -4.47
CA LYS A 114 29.49 36.53 -3.97
C LYS A 114 30.47 36.15 -5.07
N HIS A 115 30.07 35.22 -5.94
CA HIS A 115 30.96 34.56 -6.90
C HIS A 115 30.83 35.04 -8.35
N HIS A 116 29.99 36.05 -8.63
CA HIS A 116 29.83 36.56 -9.99
C HIS A 116 31.18 36.94 -10.62
N PRO A 117 31.46 36.55 -11.87
CA PRO A 117 32.74 36.80 -12.51
C PRO A 117 33.08 38.29 -12.58
N ASP A 118 32.12 39.17 -12.85
CA ASP A 118 32.38 40.62 -12.90
C ASP A 118 32.86 41.18 -11.56
N LYS A 119 32.30 40.70 -10.45
CA LYS A 119 32.68 41.15 -9.11
C LYS A 119 34.06 40.64 -8.73
N ARG A 120 34.37 39.39 -9.07
CA ARG A 120 35.69 38.78 -8.85
C ARG A 120 36.79 39.40 -9.72
N LYS A 121 36.47 39.75 -10.98
CA LYS A 121 37.35 40.54 -11.86
C LYS A 121 37.65 41.92 -11.27
N ALA A 122 36.64 42.59 -10.72
CA ALA A 122 36.82 43.88 -10.05
C ALA A 122 37.72 43.77 -8.79
N LEU A 123 37.79 42.59 -8.17
CA LEU A 123 38.70 42.28 -7.05
C LEU A 123 40.10 41.83 -7.52
N GLY A 124 40.37 41.81 -8.83
CA GLY A 124 41.68 41.48 -9.39
C GLY A 124 41.93 39.99 -9.61
N GLU A 125 40.90 39.13 -9.55
CA GLU A 125 41.06 37.72 -9.91
C GLU A 125 41.14 37.52 -11.43
N GLU A 126 42.09 36.70 -11.89
CA GLU A 126 42.12 36.23 -13.27
C GLU A 126 41.02 35.17 -13.49
N ILE A 127 40.06 35.48 -14.36
CA ILE A 127 38.94 34.59 -14.66
C ILE A 127 38.99 34.19 -16.13
N LYS A 128 39.19 32.89 -16.36
CA LYS A 128 39.00 32.26 -17.68
C LYS A 128 37.52 31.92 -17.81
N ALA A 129 36.83 32.56 -18.74
CA ALA A 129 35.36 32.42 -18.87
C ALA A 129 34.91 30.96 -19.08
N ASP A 130 35.67 30.18 -19.85
CA ASP A 130 35.32 28.79 -20.20
C ASP A 130 35.73 27.75 -19.14
N ASP A 131 36.40 28.19 -18.05
CA ASP A 131 37.01 27.33 -17.03
C ASP A 131 36.73 27.85 -15.61
N ASP A 132 35.67 28.65 -15.44
CA ASP A 132 35.30 29.19 -14.14
C ASP A 132 34.17 28.39 -13.48
N TYR A 133 34.34 28.10 -12.18
CA TYR A 133 33.38 27.35 -11.37
C TYR A 133 32.00 28.03 -11.26
N PHE A 134 31.86 29.29 -11.66
CA PHE A 134 30.56 29.95 -11.74
C PHE A 134 29.59 29.23 -12.70
N THR A 135 30.13 28.56 -13.73
CA THR A 135 29.34 27.65 -14.59
C THR A 135 28.71 26.52 -13.76
N CYS A 136 29.46 25.91 -12.85
CA CYS A 136 28.93 24.88 -11.94
C CYS A 136 27.78 25.41 -11.08
N ILE A 137 27.91 26.63 -10.54
CA ILE A 137 26.85 27.29 -9.75
C ILE A 137 25.58 27.49 -10.59
N THR A 138 25.74 27.93 -11.84
CA THR A 138 24.63 28.14 -12.78
C THR A 138 23.95 26.83 -13.11
N MET A 139 24.72 25.79 -13.48
CA MET A 139 24.19 24.47 -13.82
C MET A 139 23.50 23.79 -12.62
N ALA A 140 24.04 23.97 -11.41
CA ALA A 140 23.41 23.47 -10.18
C ALA A 140 22.03 24.08 -9.97
N TYR A 141 21.88 25.40 -10.17
CA TYR A 141 20.57 26.05 -10.09
C TYR A 141 19.64 25.70 -11.25
N GLU A 142 20.14 25.54 -12.48
CA GLU A 142 19.31 25.04 -13.59
C GLU A 142 18.76 23.64 -13.35
N THR A 143 19.51 22.81 -12.61
CA THR A 143 19.11 21.46 -12.26
C THR A 143 18.12 21.48 -11.10
N LEU A 144 18.47 22.13 -9.98
CA LEU A 144 17.68 22.10 -8.75
C LEU A 144 16.49 23.09 -8.76
N GLY A 145 16.59 24.19 -9.50
CA GLY A 145 15.56 25.22 -9.60
C GLY A 145 14.38 24.83 -10.50
N ASN A 146 14.55 23.85 -11.38
CA ASN A 146 13.47 23.29 -12.19
C ASN A 146 12.93 22.01 -11.52
N PRO A 147 11.64 21.94 -11.13
CA PRO A 147 11.09 20.78 -10.42
C PRO A 147 11.22 19.45 -11.17
N ILE A 148 11.19 19.46 -12.51
CA ILE A 148 11.32 18.25 -13.33
C ILE A 148 12.78 17.78 -13.34
N ARG A 149 13.74 18.69 -13.59
CA ARG A 149 15.17 18.34 -13.59
C ARG A 149 15.65 17.96 -12.19
N ARG A 150 15.16 18.65 -11.16
CA ARG A 150 15.43 18.31 -9.77
C ARG A 150 14.95 16.91 -9.42
N ARG A 151 13.73 16.55 -9.86
CA ARG A 151 13.20 15.20 -9.68
C ARG A 151 14.09 14.14 -10.35
N ALA A 152 14.57 14.41 -11.57
CA ALA A 152 15.50 13.53 -12.28
C ALA A 152 16.80 13.33 -11.48
N TYR A 153 17.36 14.44 -10.98
CA TYR A 153 18.59 14.46 -10.20
C TYR A 153 18.44 13.74 -8.85
N ASP A 154 17.39 14.08 -8.09
CA ASP A 154 17.12 13.49 -6.78
C ASP A 154 16.88 11.97 -6.89
N SER A 155 16.37 11.47 -8.02
CA SER A 155 16.12 10.03 -8.23
C SER A 155 17.39 9.17 -8.25
N VAL A 156 18.53 9.77 -8.54
CA VAL A 156 19.85 9.13 -8.70
C VAL A 156 20.86 9.63 -7.67
N ASP A 157 20.35 10.10 -6.53
CA ASP A 157 21.12 10.56 -5.38
C ASP A 157 22.13 9.51 -4.90
N PRO A 158 23.45 9.76 -5.03
CA PRO A 158 24.50 8.82 -4.62
C PRO A 158 24.55 8.58 -3.11
N GLU A 159 24.04 9.51 -2.30
CA GLU A 159 24.00 9.38 -0.84
C GLU A 159 22.81 8.52 -0.36
N PHE A 160 21.91 8.14 -1.28
CA PHE A 160 20.79 7.28 -0.91
C PHE A 160 21.24 5.83 -0.71
N ASP A 161 20.92 5.30 0.47
CA ASP A 161 21.14 3.90 0.78
C ASP A 161 20.15 2.99 0.02
N ASN A 162 20.64 2.37 -1.06
CA ASN A 162 19.88 1.39 -1.83
C ASN A 162 20.01 -0.03 -1.26
N ASN A 163 20.73 -0.26 -0.17
CA ASN A 163 20.91 -1.61 0.36
C ASN A 163 19.61 -2.22 0.89
N LEU A 164 19.59 -3.55 0.96
CA LEU A 164 18.55 -4.32 1.63
C LEU A 164 19.07 -4.79 2.99
N PRO A 165 18.18 -5.04 3.96
CA PRO A 165 18.57 -5.60 5.25
C PRO A 165 19.43 -6.85 5.08
N SER A 166 20.60 -6.86 5.70
CA SER A 166 21.48 -8.03 5.68
C SER A 166 20.98 -9.12 6.63
N GLY A 167 21.36 -10.38 6.37
CA GLY A 167 20.96 -11.51 7.22
C GLY A 167 21.39 -11.42 8.70
N GLY A 168 22.40 -10.59 9.01
CA GLY A 168 22.79 -10.28 10.38
C GLY A 168 21.88 -9.24 11.05
N GLU A 169 21.38 -8.27 10.29
CA GLU A 169 20.44 -7.25 10.78
C GLU A 169 19.05 -7.82 10.99
N LEU A 170 18.64 -8.80 10.19
CA LEU A 170 17.36 -9.51 10.38
C LEU A 170 17.28 -10.27 11.71
N LYS A 171 18.41 -10.47 12.41
CA LYS A 171 18.44 -11.05 13.77
C LYS A 171 18.21 -10.00 14.87
N LYS A 172 18.25 -8.71 14.53
CA LYS A 172 17.92 -7.62 15.44
C LYS A 172 16.39 -7.46 15.52
N ASP A 173 15.94 -6.32 16.05
CA ASP A 173 14.52 -5.98 16.09
C ASP A 173 13.95 -5.81 14.67
N PHE A 174 12.97 -6.65 14.34
CA PHE A 174 12.28 -6.63 13.04
C PHE A 174 11.68 -5.25 12.74
N TYR A 175 10.99 -4.64 13.70
CA TYR A 175 10.25 -3.40 13.48
C TYR A 175 11.20 -2.23 13.30
N GLU A 176 12.28 -2.15 14.07
CA GLU A 176 13.27 -1.09 13.94
C GLU A 176 13.93 -1.14 12.55
N VAL A 177 14.43 -2.31 12.17
CA VAL A 177 15.14 -2.50 10.89
C VAL A 177 14.22 -2.21 9.72
N PHE A 178 13.06 -2.87 9.63
CA PHE A 178 12.19 -2.69 8.48
C PHE A 178 11.50 -1.33 8.46
N SER A 179 11.17 -0.72 9.60
CA SER A 179 10.63 0.64 9.62
C SER A 179 11.61 1.64 9.03
N TYR A 180 12.91 1.52 9.34
CA TYR A 180 13.94 2.36 8.73
C TYR A 180 13.95 2.24 7.20
N TYR A 181 14.03 1.00 6.66
CA TYR A 181 14.07 0.81 5.21
C TYR A 181 12.77 1.23 4.52
N PHE A 182 11.60 0.95 5.10
CA PHE A 182 10.33 1.39 4.51
C PHE A 182 10.16 2.90 4.57
N GLU A 183 10.56 3.57 5.65
CA GLU A 183 10.54 5.03 5.75
C GLU A 183 11.49 5.65 4.73
N LEU A 184 12.71 5.12 4.60
CA LEU A 184 13.69 5.57 3.62
C LEU A 184 13.16 5.47 2.18
N ASN A 185 12.48 4.37 1.86
CA ASN A 185 11.89 4.16 0.53
C ASN A 185 10.55 4.88 0.32
N SER A 186 9.86 5.29 1.39
CA SER A 186 8.58 6.00 1.33
C SER A 186 8.70 7.32 0.56
N ARG A 187 9.89 7.96 0.62
CA ARG A 187 10.19 9.20 -0.08
C ARG A 187 9.98 9.12 -1.60
N TRP A 188 10.02 7.91 -2.15
CA TRP A 188 9.83 7.65 -3.58
C TRP A 188 8.38 7.38 -3.97
N SER A 189 7.44 7.34 -3.02
CA SER A 189 6.05 7.00 -3.33
C SER A 189 5.34 8.08 -4.15
N GLU A 190 4.63 7.66 -5.20
CA GLU A 190 3.67 8.54 -5.90
C GLU A 190 2.47 8.93 -5.01
N LYS A 191 2.15 8.10 -4.00
CA LYS A 191 1.04 8.35 -3.09
C LYS A 191 1.54 9.18 -1.90
N PRO A 192 0.83 10.25 -1.51
CA PRO A 192 1.28 11.13 -0.44
C PRO A 192 1.21 10.48 0.94
N VAL A 193 0.26 9.56 1.15
CA VAL A 193 0.10 8.83 2.42
C VAL A 193 0.65 7.43 2.23
N VAL A 194 1.73 7.15 2.95
CA VAL A 194 2.40 5.84 2.98
C VAL A 194 2.07 5.16 4.31
N PRO A 195 1.44 3.96 4.29
CA PRO A 195 1.19 3.20 5.51
C PRO A 195 2.50 2.84 6.22
N LYS A 196 2.52 3.01 7.54
CA LYS A 196 3.65 2.61 8.39
C LYS A 196 3.57 1.11 8.70
N LEU A 197 4.72 0.49 8.98
CA LEU A 197 4.81 -0.93 9.32
C LEU A 197 4.00 -1.31 10.57
N GLY A 198 3.86 -0.36 11.51
CA GLY A 198 3.19 -0.57 12.78
C GLY A 198 4.07 -1.26 13.82
N ASP A 199 3.43 -1.90 14.78
CA ASP A 199 4.04 -2.59 15.92
C ASP A 199 3.56 -4.05 16.02
N ALA A 200 3.99 -4.76 17.06
CA ALA A 200 3.61 -6.15 17.32
C ALA A 200 2.12 -6.37 17.61
N ASN A 201 1.38 -5.33 17.99
CA ASN A 201 -0.03 -5.41 18.35
C ASN A 201 -0.96 -4.90 17.24
N SER A 202 -0.41 -4.53 16.09
CA SER A 202 -1.17 -4.01 14.97
C SER A 202 -2.20 -5.02 14.47
N VAL A 203 -3.39 -4.53 14.13
CA VAL A 203 -4.50 -5.37 13.68
C VAL A 203 -4.22 -5.95 12.30
N ARG A 204 -4.81 -7.12 12.01
CA ARG A 204 -4.60 -7.85 10.75
C ARG A 204 -4.88 -6.97 9.52
N GLU A 205 -5.95 -6.19 9.57
CA GLU A 205 -6.35 -5.29 8.47
C GLU A 205 -5.27 -4.24 8.15
N ASP A 206 -4.68 -3.62 9.17
CA ASP A 206 -3.62 -2.63 8.97
C ASP A 206 -2.35 -3.27 8.39
N VAL A 207 -2.01 -4.47 8.85
CA VAL A 207 -0.87 -5.25 8.31
C VAL A 207 -1.12 -5.64 6.85
N GLU A 208 -2.33 -6.09 6.51
CA GLU A 208 -2.70 -6.42 5.13
C GLU A 208 -2.69 -5.18 4.23
N ASN A 209 -3.22 -4.05 4.70
CA ASN A 209 -3.20 -2.77 3.99
C ASN A 209 -1.76 -2.28 3.74
N PHE A 210 -0.88 -2.42 4.74
CA PHE A 210 0.53 -2.10 4.61
C PHE A 210 1.19 -2.93 3.49
N TYR A 211 1.09 -4.26 3.55
CA TYR A 211 1.72 -5.12 2.56
C TYR A 211 1.10 -4.95 1.16
N SER A 212 -0.22 -4.79 1.07
CA SER A 212 -0.90 -4.50 -0.20
C SER A 212 -0.38 -3.22 -0.83
N PHE A 213 -0.23 -2.14 -0.05
CA PHE A 213 0.34 -0.89 -0.54
C PHE A 213 1.75 -1.08 -1.10
N TRP A 214 2.61 -1.83 -0.40
CA TRP A 214 4.01 -2.01 -0.79
C TRP A 214 4.19 -3.01 -1.94
N TYR A 215 3.34 -4.03 -2.07
CA TYR A 215 3.32 -4.89 -3.26
C TYR A 215 2.84 -4.14 -4.51
N ASP A 216 1.92 -3.19 -4.34
CA ASP A 216 1.44 -2.29 -5.40
C ASP A 216 2.19 -0.95 -5.44
N PHE A 217 3.41 -0.90 -4.88
CA PHE A 217 4.18 0.33 -4.74
C PHE A 217 4.49 0.95 -6.11
N LYS A 218 4.20 2.25 -6.25
CA LYS A 218 4.53 3.03 -7.42
C LYS A 218 5.51 4.11 -7.04
N SER A 219 6.68 4.05 -7.66
CA SER A 219 7.75 5.02 -7.47
C SER A 219 7.70 6.11 -8.52
N TRP A 220 7.82 7.36 -8.06
CA TRP A 220 8.01 8.50 -8.94
C TRP A 220 9.44 8.61 -9.48
N ARG A 221 10.39 7.81 -8.98
CA ARG A 221 11.77 7.83 -9.48
C ARG A 221 11.83 7.63 -10.98
N GLU A 222 12.74 8.38 -11.58
CA GLU A 222 13.03 8.34 -13.00
C GLU A 222 14.52 8.60 -13.24
N TYR A 223 15.09 8.10 -14.33
CA TYR A 223 16.54 7.98 -14.48
C TYR A 223 17.09 8.82 -15.63
N SER A 224 16.37 9.85 -16.09
CA SER A 224 16.80 10.69 -17.22
C SER A 224 18.04 11.53 -16.96
N TYR A 225 18.39 11.78 -15.68
CA TYR A 225 19.64 12.46 -15.35
C TYR A 225 20.87 11.63 -15.77
N GLU A 226 20.78 10.31 -15.71
CA GLU A 226 21.84 9.37 -16.07
C GLU A 226 21.79 8.91 -17.53
N ASP A 227 21.02 9.59 -18.40
CA ASP A 227 21.06 9.32 -19.84
C ASP A 227 22.52 9.54 -20.33
N GLU A 228 23.15 8.48 -20.84
CA GLU A 228 24.57 8.44 -21.25
C GLU A 228 24.79 9.17 -22.58
N GLU A 229 23.85 9.02 -23.50
CA GLU A 229 23.93 9.59 -24.84
C GLU A 229 23.29 10.98 -24.87
N ASP A 230 24.09 11.99 -25.21
CA ASP A 230 23.64 13.37 -25.31
C ASP A 230 22.99 13.64 -26.66
N LYS A 231 21.66 13.73 -26.67
CA LYS A 231 20.85 14.02 -27.86
C LYS A 231 21.28 15.30 -28.59
N ASP A 232 21.89 16.26 -27.88
CA ASP A 232 22.28 17.55 -28.43
C ASP A 232 23.60 17.44 -29.22
N LYS A 233 24.33 16.32 -29.09
CA LYS A 233 25.51 15.99 -29.91
C LYS A 233 25.18 15.24 -31.20
N CYS A 234 23.95 14.76 -31.35
CA CYS A 234 23.52 14.04 -32.56
C CYS A 234 23.40 14.97 -33.77
N GLN A 235 23.89 14.53 -34.92
CA GLN A 235 23.93 15.31 -36.17
C GLN A 235 22.64 15.17 -36.98
N ASP A 236 22.01 14.00 -36.95
CA ASP A 236 20.79 13.67 -37.71
C ASP A 236 19.58 13.47 -36.77
N ARG A 237 18.37 13.72 -37.29
CA ARG A 237 17.10 13.32 -36.70
C ARG A 237 17.03 11.81 -36.42
N ASP A 238 17.51 10.96 -37.34
CA ASP A 238 17.40 9.51 -37.15
C ASP A 238 18.35 9.02 -36.04
N GLU A 239 19.52 9.64 -35.92
CA GLU A 239 20.46 9.46 -34.80
C GLU A 239 19.84 9.90 -33.46
N ARG A 240 19.23 11.09 -33.39
CA ARG A 240 18.49 11.56 -32.21
C ARG A 240 17.41 10.57 -31.77
N ARG A 241 16.65 10.05 -32.73
CA ARG A 241 15.59 9.07 -32.46
C ARG A 241 16.15 7.75 -31.93
N TYR A 242 17.31 7.33 -32.42
CA TYR A 242 17.99 6.14 -31.96
C TYR A 242 18.52 6.32 -30.53
N VAL A 243 19.18 7.44 -30.24
CA VAL A 243 19.65 7.81 -28.90
C VAL A 243 18.50 7.89 -27.90
N ASP A 244 17.40 8.56 -28.24
CA ASP A 244 16.21 8.61 -27.39
C ASP A 244 15.65 7.22 -27.08
N LYS A 245 15.71 6.30 -28.06
CA LYS A 245 15.27 4.91 -27.89
C LYS A 245 16.21 4.15 -26.93
N LEU A 246 17.53 4.33 -27.05
CA LEU A 246 18.51 3.72 -26.16
C LEU A 246 18.34 4.23 -24.72
N ASN A 247 18.34 5.55 -24.53
CA ASN A 247 18.13 6.19 -23.23
C ASN A 247 16.79 5.77 -22.59
N LYS A 248 15.71 5.69 -23.38
CA LYS A 248 14.42 5.19 -22.89
C LYS A 248 14.49 3.72 -22.45
N ALA A 249 15.17 2.87 -23.20
CA ALA A 249 15.34 1.46 -22.84
C ALA A 249 16.14 1.32 -21.53
N GLU A 250 17.19 2.13 -21.37
CA GLU A 250 18.03 2.12 -20.18
C GLU A 250 17.29 2.62 -18.93
N ARG A 251 16.53 3.72 -19.05
CA ARG A 251 15.64 4.19 -17.98
C ARG A 251 14.63 3.13 -17.54
N LEU A 252 14.06 2.38 -18.50
CA LEU A 252 13.14 1.29 -18.21
C LEU A 252 13.85 0.12 -17.51
N ARG A 253 15.09 -0.20 -17.87
CA ARG A 253 15.92 -1.20 -17.20
C ARG A 253 16.16 -0.81 -15.75
N LYS A 254 16.68 0.39 -15.48
CA LYS A 254 16.93 0.91 -14.12
C LYS A 254 15.65 0.95 -13.27
N LYS A 255 14.52 1.40 -13.85
CA LYS A 255 13.22 1.38 -13.16
C LYS A 255 12.77 -0.05 -12.82
N LYS A 256 12.99 -1.02 -13.72
CA LYS A 256 12.65 -2.43 -13.45
C LYS A 256 13.51 -3.01 -12.33
N GLU A 257 14.81 -2.69 -12.31
CA GLU A 257 15.74 -3.13 -11.26
C GLU A 257 15.36 -2.57 -9.90
N GLU A 258 15.04 -1.28 -9.83
CA GLU A 258 14.58 -0.65 -8.59
C GLU A 258 13.26 -1.26 -8.09
N MET A 259 12.29 -1.48 -8.98
CA MET A 259 11.03 -2.15 -8.58
C MET A 259 11.23 -3.61 -8.20
N SER A 260 12.25 -4.28 -8.74
CA SER A 260 12.66 -5.61 -8.29
C SER A 260 13.26 -5.56 -6.89
N ARG A 261 14.10 -4.56 -6.61
CA ARG A 261 14.72 -4.34 -5.29
C ARG A 261 13.68 -4.04 -4.21
N ILE A 262 12.72 -3.16 -4.49
CA ILE A 262 11.61 -2.88 -3.56
C ILE A 262 10.79 -4.14 -3.32
N ARG A 263 10.47 -4.94 -4.35
CA ARG A 263 9.77 -6.22 -4.15
C ARG A 263 10.56 -7.18 -3.26
N GLN A 264 11.87 -7.28 -3.44
CA GLN A 264 12.73 -8.09 -2.57
C GLN A 264 12.70 -7.60 -1.12
N LEU A 265 12.72 -6.28 -0.87
CA LEU A 265 12.56 -5.72 0.47
C LEU A 265 11.23 -6.16 1.09
N VAL A 266 10.13 -6.05 0.34
CA VAL A 266 8.79 -6.42 0.80
C VAL A 266 8.70 -7.91 1.10
N ASP A 267 9.23 -8.76 0.22
CA ASP A 267 9.25 -10.22 0.42
C ASP A 267 10.10 -10.61 1.63
N GLN A 268 11.25 -9.96 1.84
CA GLN A 268 12.05 -10.19 3.04
C GLN A 268 11.29 -9.77 4.30
N ALA A 269 10.62 -8.63 4.30
CA ALA A 269 9.80 -8.20 5.42
C ALA A 269 8.66 -9.18 5.68
N TYR A 270 7.89 -9.54 4.65
CA TYR A 270 6.72 -10.41 4.75
C TYR A 270 7.06 -11.82 5.24
N ASN A 271 8.22 -12.35 4.86
CA ASN A 271 8.68 -13.67 5.30
C ASN A 271 9.23 -13.68 6.73
N ASN A 272 9.72 -12.55 7.23
CA ASN A 272 10.29 -12.43 8.57
C ASN A 272 9.33 -11.76 9.58
N ASP A 273 8.15 -11.29 9.16
CA ASP A 273 7.20 -10.62 10.04
C ASP A 273 6.55 -11.60 11.05
N PRO A 274 6.73 -11.39 12.37
CA PRO A 274 6.16 -12.25 13.40
C PRO A 274 4.62 -12.29 13.38
N ARG A 275 3.96 -11.19 13.01
CA ARG A 275 2.49 -11.08 12.96
C ARG A 275 1.94 -11.91 11.82
N ILE A 276 2.59 -11.87 10.65
CA ILE A 276 2.22 -12.70 9.51
C ILE A 276 2.38 -14.18 9.85
N ALA A 277 3.46 -14.56 10.52
CA ALA A 277 3.67 -15.94 10.99
C ALA A 277 2.52 -16.39 11.92
N LYS A 278 2.14 -15.55 12.88
CA LYS A 278 1.00 -15.79 13.77
C LYS A 278 -0.32 -15.91 13.01
N PHE A 279 -0.62 -15.00 12.08
CA PHE A 279 -1.85 -15.05 11.28
C PHE A 279 -1.95 -16.31 10.43
N ARG A 280 -0.83 -16.76 9.84
CA ARG A 280 -0.76 -18.01 9.08
C ARG A 280 -1.00 -19.23 9.98
N GLN A 281 -0.46 -19.22 11.20
CA GLN A 281 -0.69 -20.27 12.18
C GLN A 281 -2.16 -20.31 12.61
N ASP A 282 -2.73 -19.16 13.00
CA ASP A 282 -4.13 -19.04 13.41
C ASP A 282 -5.09 -19.50 12.29
N ASP A 283 -4.81 -19.14 11.03
CA ASP A 283 -5.62 -19.57 9.89
C ASP A 283 -5.50 -21.07 9.63
N LYS A 284 -4.30 -21.66 9.82
CA LYS A 284 -4.09 -23.10 9.71
C LYS A 284 -4.83 -23.85 10.82
N GLU A 285 -4.77 -23.35 12.05
CA GLU A 285 -5.47 -23.92 13.20
C GLU A 285 -6.99 -23.79 13.05
N ARG A 286 -7.51 -22.64 12.61
CA ARG A 286 -8.93 -22.45 12.30
C ARG A 286 -9.42 -23.43 11.25
N LYS A 287 -8.65 -23.63 10.17
CA LYS A 287 -8.98 -24.62 9.12
C LYS A 287 -8.97 -26.06 9.66
N LEU A 288 -7.97 -26.42 10.47
CA LEU A 288 -7.88 -27.76 11.07
C LEU A 288 -9.01 -28.02 12.07
N ALA A 289 -9.34 -27.03 12.91
CA ALA A 289 -10.45 -27.09 13.85
C ALA A 289 -11.79 -27.23 13.14
N ALA A 290 -12.02 -26.47 12.06
CA ALA A 290 -13.22 -26.61 11.24
C ALA A 290 -13.33 -28.01 10.60
N LYS A 291 -12.21 -28.57 10.12
CA LYS A 291 -12.17 -29.94 9.58
C LYS A 291 -12.46 -31.00 10.66
N ARG A 292 -11.85 -30.88 11.85
CA ARG A 292 -12.09 -31.78 12.99
C ARG A 292 -13.53 -31.68 13.48
N ALA A 293 -14.08 -30.48 13.61
CA ALA A 293 -15.48 -30.26 14.00
C ALA A 293 -16.45 -30.92 13.01
N LYS A 294 -16.19 -30.79 11.69
CA LYS A 294 -16.98 -31.46 10.65
C LYS A 294 -16.87 -32.98 10.72
N GLN A 295 -15.67 -33.53 10.98
CA GLN A 295 -15.46 -34.97 11.15
C GLN A 295 -16.17 -35.50 12.40
N ASN A 296 -16.04 -34.82 13.54
CA ASN A 296 -16.69 -35.19 14.80
C ASN A 296 -18.21 -35.12 14.68
N ALA A 297 -18.75 -34.07 14.03
CA ALA A 297 -20.19 -33.96 13.78
C ALA A 297 -20.71 -35.08 12.86
N ALA A 298 -19.95 -35.46 11.83
CA ALA A 298 -20.30 -36.57 10.95
C ALA A 298 -20.24 -37.92 11.67
N GLN A 299 -19.25 -38.13 12.53
CA GLN A 299 -19.10 -39.34 13.33
C GLN A 299 -20.23 -39.46 14.37
N ALA A 300 -20.52 -38.38 15.11
CA ALA A 300 -21.61 -38.34 16.08
C ALA A 300 -22.97 -38.61 15.41
N LYS A 301 -23.21 -38.06 14.21
CA LYS A 301 -24.43 -38.34 13.45
C LYS A 301 -24.54 -39.81 13.04
N LYS A 302 -23.45 -40.43 12.59
CA LYS A 302 -23.42 -41.87 12.26
C LYS A 302 -23.66 -42.74 13.50
N GLU A 303 -23.04 -42.41 14.62
CA GLU A 303 -23.21 -43.13 15.88
C GLU A 303 -24.65 -43.00 16.41
N GLU A 304 -25.27 -41.84 16.25
CA GLU A 304 -26.67 -41.61 16.57
C GLU A 304 -27.61 -42.40 15.65
N GLU A 305 -27.39 -42.37 14.34
CA GLU A 305 -28.14 -43.17 13.36
C GLU A 305 -28.03 -44.68 13.66
N GLU A 306 -26.83 -45.16 13.99
CA GLU A 306 -26.60 -46.56 14.36
C GLU A 306 -27.26 -46.92 15.69
N ARG A 307 -27.21 -46.04 16.68
CA ARG A 307 -27.88 -46.25 17.98
C ARG A 307 -29.41 -46.33 17.80
N VAL A 308 -29.99 -45.42 17.03
CA VAL A 308 -31.43 -45.44 16.69
C VAL A 308 -31.79 -46.72 15.93
N LEU A 309 -30.94 -47.16 15.00
CA LEU A 309 -31.16 -48.41 14.26
C LEU A 309 -31.11 -49.64 15.18
N ARG A 310 -30.14 -49.73 16.10
CA ARG A 310 -30.05 -50.84 17.08
C ARG A 310 -31.23 -50.84 18.03
N GLU A 311 -31.67 -49.67 18.50
CA GLU A 311 -32.84 -49.56 19.37
C GLU A 311 -34.13 -50.01 18.64
N ALA A 312 -34.30 -49.60 17.38
CA ALA A 312 -35.41 -50.05 16.55
C ALA A 312 -35.38 -51.57 16.28
N GLN A 313 -34.19 -52.16 16.07
CA GLN A 313 -34.04 -53.61 15.93
C GLN A 313 -34.42 -54.35 17.22
N LEU A 314 -33.92 -53.89 18.36
CA LEU A 314 -34.24 -54.49 19.66
C LEU A 314 -35.74 -54.40 19.96
N ALA A 315 -36.37 -53.25 19.67
CA ALA A 315 -37.81 -53.08 19.84
C ALA A 315 -38.62 -54.00 18.92
N LYS A 316 -38.18 -54.20 17.68
CA LYS A 316 -38.81 -55.15 16.74
C LYS A 316 -38.68 -56.59 17.22
N GLU A 317 -37.50 -56.99 17.69
CA GLU A 317 -37.25 -58.33 18.23
C GLU A 317 -38.08 -58.60 19.48
N GLN A 318 -38.18 -57.62 20.39
CA GLN A 318 -39.05 -57.71 21.57
C GLN A 318 -40.54 -57.80 21.18
N ALA A 319 -40.98 -57.06 20.17
CA ALA A 319 -42.36 -57.13 19.68
C ALA A 319 -42.67 -58.50 19.04
N GLU A 320 -41.77 -59.05 18.21
CA GLU A 320 -41.90 -60.40 17.65
C GLU A 320 -41.87 -61.48 18.73
N ALA A 321 -41.00 -61.36 19.74
CA ALA A 321 -40.95 -62.28 20.87
C ALA A 321 -42.24 -62.23 21.70
N ALA A 322 -42.77 -61.03 21.97
CA ALA A 322 -44.05 -60.84 22.67
C ALA A 322 -45.23 -61.42 21.88
N GLU A 323 -45.23 -61.26 20.55
CA GLU A 323 -46.26 -61.85 19.69
C GLU A 323 -46.18 -63.39 19.65
N LYS A 324 -44.98 -63.96 19.50
CA LYS A 324 -44.76 -65.41 19.60
C LYS A 324 -45.22 -65.94 20.96
N ALA A 325 -44.86 -65.27 22.06
CA ALA A 325 -45.31 -65.63 23.40
C ALA A 325 -46.83 -65.57 23.55
N ARG A 326 -47.49 -64.56 22.96
CA ARG A 326 -48.96 -64.44 22.95
C ARG A 326 -49.62 -65.58 22.17
N ILE A 327 -49.05 -65.97 21.02
CA ILE A 327 -49.55 -67.09 20.20
C ILE A 327 -49.39 -68.40 20.97
N GLU A 328 -48.23 -68.63 21.59
CA GLU A 328 -47.95 -69.82 22.40
C GLU A 328 -48.88 -69.91 23.62
N ALA A 329 -49.08 -68.80 24.35
CA ALA A 329 -50.02 -68.74 25.47
C ALA A 329 -51.45 -69.07 25.04
N LYS A 330 -51.91 -68.53 23.90
CA LYS A 330 -53.23 -68.81 23.34
C LYS A 330 -53.39 -70.26 22.88
N ARG A 331 -52.29 -70.90 22.44
CA ARG A 331 -52.26 -72.33 22.12
C ARG A 331 -52.35 -73.17 23.39
N GLN A 332 -51.55 -72.87 24.41
CA GLN A 332 -51.60 -73.55 25.71
C GLN A 332 -52.98 -73.44 26.37
N GLU A 333 -53.61 -72.27 26.30
CA GLU A 333 -54.96 -72.05 26.82
C GLU A 333 -56.02 -72.88 26.07
N ARG A 334 -55.91 -73.01 24.75
CA ARG A 334 -56.76 -73.91 23.95
C ARG A 334 -56.53 -75.39 24.26
N GLU A 335 -55.28 -75.80 24.48
CA GLU A 335 -54.95 -77.17 24.90
C GLU A 335 -55.52 -77.46 26.30
N ALA A 336 -55.36 -76.55 27.26
CA ALA A 336 -55.96 -76.66 28.60
C ALA A 336 -57.50 -76.69 28.57
N GLN A 337 -58.14 -75.91 27.70
CA GLN A 337 -59.60 -75.97 27.50
C GLN A 337 -60.07 -77.30 26.91
N LYS A 338 -59.28 -77.91 26.00
CA LYS A 338 -59.57 -79.24 25.45
C LYS A 338 -59.42 -80.33 26.49
N GLU A 339 -58.36 -80.31 27.30
CA GLU A 339 -58.18 -81.24 28.41
C GLU A 339 -59.28 -81.10 29.48
N GLY A 340 -59.70 -79.87 29.78
CA GLY A 340 -60.86 -79.60 30.64
C GLY A 340 -62.17 -80.13 30.07
N HIS A 341 -62.40 -80.01 28.76
CA HIS A 341 -63.58 -80.59 28.08
C HIS A 341 -63.56 -82.11 28.01
N GLN A 342 -62.38 -82.75 27.89
CA GLN A 342 -62.25 -84.21 27.93
C GLN A 342 -62.54 -84.76 29.33
N LYS A 343 -62.00 -84.13 30.38
CA LYS A 343 -62.32 -84.48 31.77
C LYS A 343 -63.79 -84.22 32.15
N GLY A 344 -64.44 -83.26 31.48
CA GLY A 344 -65.89 -83.03 31.62
C GLY A 344 -66.76 -84.10 30.94
N LYS A 345 -66.29 -84.71 29.84
CA LYS A 345 -67.03 -85.79 29.13
C LYS A 345 -66.89 -87.16 29.77
N GLU A 346 -65.83 -87.41 30.55
CA GLU A 346 -65.71 -88.62 31.37
C GLU A 346 -66.56 -88.58 32.66
N ASN A 347 -67.19 -87.44 32.96
CA ASN A 347 -68.00 -87.20 34.17
C ASN A 347 -69.44 -86.76 33.86
N LEU A 348 -70.12 -87.42 32.92
CA LEU A 348 -71.58 -87.36 32.82
C LEU A 348 -72.18 -88.78 32.83
N PRO A 349 -73.07 -89.09 33.81
CA PRO A 349 -73.61 -90.43 34.07
C PRO A 349 -74.64 -90.92 33.06
#